data_AF-X6HVA3-F1
#
_entry.id   AF-X6HVA3-F1
#
_cell.length_a   1.000
_cell.length_b   1.000
_cell.length_c   1.000
_cell.angle_alpha   90.00
_cell.angle_beta   90.00
_cell.angle_gamma   90.00
#
_symmetry.space_group_name_H-M   'P 1'
#
loop_
_entity.id
_entity.type
_entity.pdbx_description
1 polymer ?
#
loop_
_entity_poly.entity_id
_entity_poly.type
_entity_poly.pdbx_seq_one_letter_code
_entity_poly.pdbx_strand_id
1 'polypeptide(L)'
;MDVELKFLIVGFACAIAGGLSFITFVKWREVQAMSHWLPAPGKIISSRVEAREVRRSGVGSDSSDTTEMRNFPAITFEYKVGKKKFQSSRYSVKENLGNFEVTETLAQFPTGAEVTVFYNPADPGKAVIERTLPDGAFKFMVKLSAGLVIGTVVLVFLLGGVLEAIRPHLPKPQNLGAGALLLFMGLMILRMAFVQKSLAEQASKWPVAPGRIDSSGLQALRNYSGHRRWSTVFKSRIVYSYGVAGQHYTSDRVTFGATVTALMPGLVSGQARSYAEGGKVDVHYDPANPASAVLECSVRGLWLLWVCSAAFLGGAAWLVGFI
;
A
#
# COMPACT_ATOMS: atom_id res chain seq x y z
N MET A 1 -20.50 26.54 15.53
CA MET A 1 -19.48 25.52 15.19
C MET A 1 -18.80 25.20 16.51
N ASP A 2 -19.25 24.12 17.13
CA ASP A 2 -19.01 23.89 18.54
C ASP A 2 -17.54 23.66 18.82
N VAL A 3 -17.08 24.26 19.91
CA VAL A 3 -15.70 24.24 20.40
C VAL A 3 -15.15 22.79 20.43
N GLU A 4 -16.02 21.82 20.65
CA GLU A 4 -15.72 20.38 20.62
C GLU A 4 -15.20 19.87 19.26
N LEU A 5 -15.75 20.32 18.12
CA LEU A 5 -15.28 19.87 16.80
C LEU A 5 -13.88 20.39 16.49
N LYS A 6 -13.56 21.62 16.93
CA LYS A 6 -12.21 22.19 16.81
C LYS A 6 -11.21 21.37 17.63
N PHE A 7 -11.57 21.02 18.88
CA PHE A 7 -10.73 20.18 19.73
C PHE A 7 -10.54 18.76 19.18
N LEU A 8 -11.58 18.17 18.58
CA LEU A 8 -11.50 16.84 17.99
C LEU A 8 -10.56 16.80 16.76
N ILE A 9 -10.63 17.79 15.88
CA ILE A 9 -9.74 17.91 14.71
C ILE A 9 -8.28 18.13 15.16
N VAL A 10 -8.06 19.02 16.13
CA VAL A 10 -6.72 19.28 16.70
C VAL A 10 -6.17 18.03 17.39
N GLY A 11 -6.99 17.31 18.17
CA GLY A 11 -6.62 16.06 18.82
C GLY A 11 -6.23 14.97 17.82
N PHE A 12 -6.99 14.80 16.74
CA PHE A 12 -6.69 13.85 15.67
C PHE A 12 -5.40 14.21 14.92
N ALA A 13 -5.18 15.49 14.61
CA ALA A 13 -3.95 15.96 13.98
C ALA A 13 -2.72 15.72 14.88
N CYS A 14 -2.82 16.02 16.17
CA CYS A 14 -1.76 15.74 17.15
C CYS A 14 -1.46 14.24 17.26
N ALA A 15 -2.48 13.37 17.25
CA ALA A 15 -2.28 11.93 17.27
C ALA A 15 -1.52 11.42 16.03
N ILE A 16 -1.87 11.91 14.83
CA ILE A 16 -1.16 11.58 13.59
C ILE A 16 0.29 12.07 13.64
N ALA A 17 0.51 13.31 14.04
CA ALA A 17 1.84 13.92 14.12
C ALA A 17 2.73 13.20 15.15
N GLY A 18 2.18 12.85 16.31
CA GLY A 18 2.86 12.07 17.35
C GLY A 18 3.21 10.66 16.86
N GLY A 19 2.29 9.99 16.17
CA GLY A 19 2.51 8.67 15.58
C GLY A 19 3.62 8.66 14.54
N LEU A 20 3.61 9.63 13.61
CA LEU A 20 4.67 9.77 12.61
C LEU A 20 6.03 10.08 13.25
N SER A 21 6.07 10.98 14.25
CA SER A 21 7.29 11.31 14.98
C SER A 21 7.86 10.09 15.72
N PHE A 22 6.99 9.29 16.36
CA PHE A 22 7.39 8.06 17.03
C PHE A 22 7.98 7.03 16.05
N ILE A 23 7.35 6.84 14.87
CA ILE A 23 7.87 5.95 13.82
C ILE A 23 9.26 6.42 13.35
N THR A 24 9.44 7.72 13.11
CA THR A 24 10.74 8.27 12.71
C THR A 24 11.80 8.09 13.79
N PHE A 25 11.44 8.23 15.06
CA PHE A 25 12.35 8.04 16.19
C PHE A 25 12.79 6.59 16.34
N VAL A 26 11.86 5.63 16.22
CA VAL A 26 12.19 4.20 16.25
C VAL A 26 13.16 3.83 15.13
N LYS A 27 12.91 4.33 13.90
CA LYS A 27 13.80 4.11 12.76
C LYS A 27 15.16 4.77 12.92
N TRP A 28 15.21 5.98 13.48
CA TRP A 28 16.48 6.64 13.80
C TRP A 28 17.31 5.81 14.79
N ARG A 29 16.66 5.20 15.79
CA ARG A 29 17.33 4.30 16.75
C ARG A 29 17.88 3.04 16.08
N GLU A 30 17.15 2.44 15.15
CA GLU A 30 17.63 1.29 14.35
C GLU A 30 18.87 1.66 13.52
N VAL A 31 18.84 2.80 12.85
CA VAL A 31 19.96 3.29 12.03
C VAL A 31 21.19 3.58 12.90
N GLN A 32 21.00 4.19 14.08
CA GLN A 32 22.08 4.49 15.00
C GLN A 32 22.72 3.22 15.58
N ALA A 33 21.95 2.13 15.74
CA ALA A 33 22.51 0.83 16.12
C ALA A 33 23.38 0.20 15.02
N MET A 34 23.20 0.61 13.76
CA MET A 34 23.93 0.09 12.60
C MET A 34 25.15 0.93 12.22
N SER A 35 25.33 2.12 12.79
CA SER A 35 26.50 2.98 12.54
C SER A 35 27.83 2.33 12.95
N HIS A 36 27.79 1.37 13.88
CA HIS A 36 28.96 0.63 14.39
C HIS A 36 29.27 -0.66 13.61
N TRP A 37 28.54 -0.94 12.51
CA TRP A 37 28.76 -2.14 11.71
C TRP A 37 30.00 -1.98 10.82
N LEU A 38 30.81 -3.03 10.76
CA LEU A 38 32.11 -3.00 10.10
C LEU A 38 32.00 -3.44 8.64
N PRO A 39 32.76 -2.82 7.71
CA PRO A 39 32.79 -3.23 6.30
C PRO A 39 33.59 -4.52 6.11
N ALA A 40 33.10 -5.39 5.22
CA ALA A 40 33.80 -6.57 4.73
C ALA A 40 33.52 -6.75 3.23
N PRO A 41 34.48 -7.26 2.44
CA PRO A 41 34.23 -7.60 1.04
C PRO A 41 33.28 -8.80 0.97
N GLY A 42 32.25 -8.68 0.12
CA GLY A 42 31.29 -9.73 -0.17
C GLY A 42 30.99 -9.84 -1.66
N LYS A 43 30.29 -10.91 -2.02
CA LYS A 43 29.88 -11.21 -3.38
C LYS A 43 28.42 -11.64 -3.40
N ILE A 44 27.65 -11.10 -4.35
CA ILE A 44 26.27 -11.51 -4.56
C ILE A 44 26.26 -12.88 -5.23
N ILE A 45 25.63 -13.86 -4.58
CA ILE A 45 25.54 -15.24 -5.08
C ILE A 45 24.19 -15.52 -5.73
N SER A 46 23.14 -14.77 -5.40
CA SER A 46 21.82 -14.87 -6.00
C SER A 46 21.15 -13.51 -6.00
N SER A 47 20.57 -13.12 -7.13
CA SER A 47 19.72 -11.94 -7.28
C SER A 47 18.52 -12.34 -8.14
N ARG A 48 17.34 -12.43 -7.52
CA ARG A 48 16.09 -12.85 -8.18
C ARG A 48 14.86 -12.24 -7.53
N VAL A 49 13.73 -12.23 -8.23
CA VAL A 49 12.42 -11.97 -7.62
C VAL A 49 11.95 -13.18 -6.85
N GLU A 50 11.44 -12.94 -5.65
CA GLU A 50 10.78 -13.92 -4.82
C GLU A 50 9.38 -13.44 -4.48
N ALA A 51 8.37 -14.18 -4.95
CA ALA A 51 7.00 -13.96 -4.55
C ALA A 51 6.78 -14.54 -3.14
N ARG A 52 6.29 -13.71 -2.22
CA ARG A 52 5.94 -14.12 -0.86
C ARG A 52 4.51 -13.74 -0.56
N GLU A 53 3.86 -14.62 0.17
CA GLU A 53 2.54 -14.40 0.69
C GLU A 53 2.63 -13.58 1.99
N VAL A 54 1.98 -12.40 2.01
CA VAL A 54 2.03 -11.49 3.15
C VAL A 54 0.64 -11.36 3.77
N ARG A 55 0.55 -11.52 5.09
CA ARG A 55 -0.67 -11.25 5.85
C ARG A 55 -0.82 -9.75 6.06
N ARG A 56 -1.92 -9.20 5.56
CA ARG A 56 -2.37 -7.85 5.86
C ARG A 56 -3.46 -7.94 6.91
N SER A 57 -3.13 -7.56 8.13
CA SER A 57 -4.13 -7.30 9.17
C SER A 57 -4.80 -5.97 8.85
N GLY A 58 -6.12 -5.97 8.77
CA GLY A 58 -6.86 -4.72 8.57
C GLY A 58 -6.87 -3.87 9.83
N VAL A 59 -7.20 -2.60 9.67
CA VAL A 59 -7.36 -1.65 10.77
C VAL A 59 -8.85 -1.46 11.01
N GLY A 60 -9.34 -1.90 12.16
CA GLY A 60 -10.76 -1.79 12.56
C GLY A 60 -11.32 -3.09 13.14
N SER A 61 -12.40 -2.97 13.92
CA SER A 61 -13.03 -4.08 14.64
C SER A 61 -13.65 -5.15 13.74
N ASP A 62 -13.96 -4.82 12.48
CA ASP A 62 -14.60 -5.70 11.50
C ASP A 62 -13.64 -6.15 10.38
N SER A 63 -12.33 -6.12 10.66
CA SER A 63 -11.32 -6.42 9.65
C SER A 63 -10.91 -7.90 9.67
N SER A 64 -11.03 -8.54 8.51
CA SER A 64 -10.55 -9.90 8.30
C SER A 64 -9.09 -9.90 7.84
N ASP A 65 -8.25 -10.77 8.41
CA ASP A 65 -6.88 -10.99 7.93
C ASP A 65 -6.91 -11.44 6.47
N THR A 66 -6.42 -10.58 5.58
CA THR A 66 -6.36 -10.88 4.15
C THR A 66 -4.93 -11.20 3.77
N THR A 67 -4.75 -12.20 2.91
CA THR A 67 -3.43 -12.53 2.37
C THR A 67 -3.27 -11.98 0.96
N GLU A 68 -2.11 -11.40 0.69
CA GLU A 68 -1.77 -10.76 -0.60
C GLU A 68 -0.42 -11.29 -1.08
N MET A 69 -0.31 -11.58 -2.38
CA MET A 69 0.98 -11.92 -3.00
C MET A 69 1.79 -10.65 -3.26
N ARG A 70 3.04 -10.64 -2.79
CA ARG A 70 3.98 -9.54 -3.05
C ARG A 70 5.32 -10.07 -3.57
N ASN A 71 5.86 -9.39 -4.56
CA ASN A 71 7.16 -9.68 -5.15
C ASN A 71 8.24 -8.88 -4.43
N PHE A 72 9.29 -9.57 -3.98
CA PHE A 72 10.41 -8.99 -3.27
C PHE A 72 11.70 -9.21 -4.06
N PRO A 73 12.63 -8.24 -4.07
CA PRO A 73 14.00 -8.49 -4.50
C PRO A 73 14.69 -9.39 -3.46
N ALA A 74 14.92 -10.66 -3.83
CA ALA A 74 15.64 -11.63 -3.01
C ALA A 74 17.11 -11.67 -3.44
N ILE A 75 17.92 -10.92 -2.70
CA ILE A 75 19.36 -10.83 -2.89
C ILE A 75 20.04 -11.62 -1.78
N THR A 76 20.85 -12.60 -2.16
CA THR A 76 21.70 -13.36 -1.23
C THR A 76 23.15 -13.07 -1.56
N PHE A 77 23.92 -12.73 -0.54
CA PHE A 77 25.34 -12.42 -0.66
C PHE A 77 26.16 -13.24 0.34
N GLU A 78 27.38 -13.60 -0.07
CA GLU A 78 28.38 -14.25 0.77
C GLU A 78 29.47 -13.22 1.13
N TYR A 79 29.95 -13.25 2.37
CA TYR A 79 31.05 -12.41 2.84
C TYR A 79 31.93 -13.18 3.81
N LYS A 80 33.17 -12.71 3.99
CA LYS A 80 34.15 -13.33 4.89
C LYS A 80 34.44 -12.42 6.06
N VAL A 81 34.34 -12.96 7.27
CA VAL A 81 34.78 -12.31 8.52
C VAL A 81 35.87 -13.19 9.11
N GLY A 82 37.13 -12.73 9.01
CA GLY A 82 38.29 -13.55 9.34
C GLY A 82 38.38 -14.81 8.46
N LYS A 83 38.40 -16.00 9.07
CA LYS A 83 38.45 -17.30 8.37
C LYS A 83 37.07 -17.92 8.08
N LYS A 84 35.99 -17.30 8.57
CA LYS A 84 34.62 -17.85 8.44
C LYS A 84 33.86 -17.13 7.33
N LYS A 85 33.16 -17.91 6.50
CA LYS A 85 32.22 -17.44 5.50
C LYS A 85 30.83 -17.31 6.13
N PHE A 86 30.14 -16.23 5.83
CA PHE A 86 28.77 -15.98 6.24
C PHE A 86 27.94 -15.67 5.00
N GLN A 87 26.65 -16.02 5.06
CA GLN A 87 25.68 -15.71 4.03
C GLN A 87 24.52 -14.95 4.67
N SER A 88 24.02 -13.94 3.97
CA SER A 88 22.85 -13.21 4.39
C SER A 88 21.96 -12.87 3.19
N SER A 89 20.68 -12.70 3.48
CA SER A 89 19.63 -12.39 2.50
C SER A 89 19.00 -11.00 2.72
N ARG A 90 19.51 -10.24 3.70
CA ARG A 90 19.01 -8.90 4.05
C ARG A 90 19.89 -7.84 3.39
N TYR A 91 19.47 -7.30 2.25
CA TYR A 91 20.31 -6.37 1.49
C TYR A 91 20.23 -4.90 1.96
N SER A 92 19.12 -4.47 2.57
CA SER A 92 18.92 -3.08 3.02
C SER A 92 18.22 -2.97 4.39
N VAL A 93 18.39 -1.80 5.02
CA VAL A 93 17.67 -1.37 6.23
C VAL A 93 16.24 -0.91 5.91
N LYS A 94 15.96 -0.56 4.64
CA LYS A 94 14.63 -0.15 4.16
C LYS A 94 13.63 -1.26 4.44
N GLU A 95 12.45 -0.89 4.93
CA GLU A 95 11.33 -1.83 4.96
C GLU A 95 11.00 -2.21 3.52
N ASN A 96 11.17 -3.49 3.21
CA ASN A 96 10.80 -3.99 1.91
C ASN A 96 9.28 -4.14 1.90
N LEU A 97 8.60 -3.18 1.29
CA LEU A 97 7.14 -3.14 1.20
C LEU A 97 6.60 -4.17 0.19
N GLY A 98 7.47 -4.73 -0.66
CA GLY A 98 7.11 -5.59 -1.79
C GLY A 98 6.48 -4.80 -2.93
N ASN A 99 6.54 -5.34 -4.15
CA ASN A 99 5.97 -4.76 -5.38
C ASN A 99 6.46 -3.34 -5.74
N PHE A 100 7.58 -2.88 -5.19
CA PHE A 100 8.13 -1.53 -5.42
C PHE A 100 9.62 -1.62 -5.73
N GLU A 101 10.06 -0.98 -6.82
CA GLU A 101 11.47 -0.90 -7.29
C GLU A 101 12.17 -2.27 -7.37
N VAL A 102 11.42 -3.35 -7.57
CA VAL A 102 11.96 -4.72 -7.50
C VAL A 102 13.02 -4.94 -8.58
N THR A 103 12.69 -4.61 -9.83
CA THR A 103 13.60 -4.76 -10.98
C THR A 103 14.82 -3.85 -10.87
N GLU A 104 14.62 -2.60 -10.44
CA GLU A 104 15.69 -1.62 -10.27
C GLU A 104 16.69 -2.07 -9.20
N THR A 105 16.19 -2.56 -8.07
CA THR A 105 17.04 -3.12 -7.00
C THR A 105 17.87 -4.32 -7.51
N LEU A 106 17.26 -5.23 -8.28
CA LEU A 106 17.98 -6.38 -8.83
C LEU A 106 19.01 -5.99 -9.89
N ALA A 107 18.76 -4.94 -10.67
CA ALA A 107 19.70 -4.38 -11.64
C ALA A 107 20.90 -3.72 -10.96
N GLN A 108 20.71 -3.08 -9.80
CA GLN A 108 21.78 -2.51 -8.98
C GLN A 108 22.67 -3.60 -8.36
N PHE A 109 22.11 -4.77 -8.07
CA PHE A 109 22.77 -5.88 -7.39
C PHE A 109 22.73 -7.18 -8.22
N PRO A 110 23.42 -7.26 -9.37
CA PRO A 110 23.40 -8.44 -10.21
C PRO A 110 24.19 -9.60 -9.58
N THR A 111 23.81 -10.83 -9.93
CA THR A 111 24.53 -12.03 -9.49
C THR A 111 25.99 -11.97 -9.93
N GLY A 112 26.90 -12.20 -8.99
CA GLY A 112 28.34 -12.16 -9.21
C GLY A 112 29.00 -10.81 -8.91
N ALA A 113 28.24 -9.73 -8.68
CA ALA A 113 28.81 -8.44 -8.32
C ALA A 113 29.50 -8.48 -6.95
N GLU A 114 30.63 -7.78 -6.86
CA GLU A 114 31.35 -7.54 -5.62
C GLU A 114 30.73 -6.35 -4.90
N VAL A 115 30.44 -6.52 -3.61
CA VAL A 115 29.75 -5.51 -2.78
C VAL A 115 30.42 -5.38 -1.43
N THR A 116 30.35 -4.19 -0.84
CA THR A 116 30.77 -3.96 0.53
C THR A 116 29.63 -4.36 1.46
N VAL A 117 29.86 -5.34 2.31
CA VAL A 117 28.90 -5.85 3.28
C VAL A 117 29.23 -5.26 4.65
N PHE A 118 28.27 -4.61 5.28
CA PHE A 118 28.38 -4.13 6.65
C PHE A 118 27.80 -5.19 7.58
N TYR A 119 28.62 -5.77 8.46
CA TYR A 119 28.20 -6.80 9.41
C TYR A 119 28.23 -6.27 10.85
N ASN A 120 27.35 -6.83 11.68
CA ASN A 120 27.36 -6.54 13.12
C ASN A 120 28.54 -7.29 13.79
N PRO A 121 29.53 -6.61 14.41
CA PRO A 121 30.64 -7.28 15.06
C PRO A 121 30.24 -8.15 16.26
N ALA A 122 29.12 -7.84 16.92
CA ALA A 122 28.59 -8.65 18.02
C ALA A 122 27.79 -9.88 17.54
N ASP A 123 27.30 -9.86 16.30
CA ASP A 123 26.56 -10.97 15.68
C ASP A 123 26.83 -11.00 14.16
N PRO A 124 27.93 -11.66 13.73
CA PRO A 124 28.35 -11.65 12.34
C PRO A 124 27.37 -12.26 11.36
N GLY A 125 26.31 -12.95 11.81
CA GLY A 125 25.22 -13.45 10.95
C GLY A 125 24.26 -12.36 10.47
N LYS A 126 24.29 -11.17 11.09
CA LYS A 126 23.52 -10.00 10.66
C LYS A 126 24.42 -9.08 9.84
N ALA A 127 24.08 -8.93 8.57
CA ALA A 127 24.77 -8.01 7.68
C ALA A 127 23.83 -7.38 6.66
N VAL A 128 24.21 -6.23 6.12
CA VAL A 128 23.50 -5.48 5.07
C VAL A 128 24.50 -4.92 4.05
N ILE A 129 24.06 -4.75 2.79
CA ILE A 129 24.89 -4.13 1.75
C ILE A 129 24.76 -2.60 1.84
N GLU A 130 23.55 -2.09 2.05
CA GLU A 130 23.29 -0.66 2.21
C GLU A 130 23.01 -0.31 3.68
N ARG A 131 23.92 0.47 4.27
CA ARG A 131 23.82 0.98 5.65
C ARG A 131 23.14 2.34 5.78
N THR A 132 23.01 3.08 4.68
CA THR A 132 22.52 4.47 4.67
C THR A 132 21.15 4.55 4.01
N LEU A 133 20.16 5.09 4.73
CA LEU A 133 19.05 5.79 4.07
C LEU A 133 19.69 6.88 3.19
N PRO A 134 19.19 7.16 1.97
CA PRO A 134 19.70 8.25 1.14
C PRO A 134 19.85 9.50 2.01
N ASP A 135 20.96 10.25 1.93
CA ASP A 135 21.23 11.40 2.82
C ASP A 135 20.09 12.46 2.84
N GLY A 136 19.19 12.41 1.86
CA GLY A 136 17.97 13.20 1.79
C GLY A 136 16.72 12.59 2.43
N ALA A 137 16.62 11.28 2.64
CA ALA A 137 15.40 10.60 3.07
C ALA A 137 15.00 10.96 4.51
N PHE A 138 15.97 11.06 5.44
CA PHE A 138 15.68 11.50 6.80
C PHE A 138 15.29 12.98 6.85
N LYS A 139 16.02 13.84 6.14
CA LYS A 139 15.67 15.28 6.01
C LYS A 139 14.31 15.46 5.33
N PHE A 140 13.98 14.64 4.34
CA PHE A 140 12.68 14.62 3.67
C PHE A 140 11.58 14.17 4.61
N MET A 141 11.76 13.08 5.38
CA MET A 141 10.78 12.61 6.36
C MET A 141 10.52 13.65 7.46
N VAL A 142 11.57 14.32 7.97
CA VAL A 142 11.43 15.40 8.97
C VAL A 142 10.75 16.63 8.37
N LYS A 143 11.09 17.01 7.14
CA LYS A 143 10.42 18.12 6.43
C LYS A 143 8.96 17.78 6.11
N LEU A 144 8.67 16.54 5.75
CA LEU A 144 7.33 16.04 5.45
C LEU A 144 6.47 16.01 6.72
N SER A 145 7.01 15.54 7.85
CA SER A 145 6.29 15.55 9.12
C SER A 145 6.05 16.98 9.62
N ALA A 146 7.06 17.85 9.61
CA ALA A 146 6.91 19.26 9.95
C ALA A 146 5.93 19.98 9.02
N GLY A 147 6.00 19.71 7.71
CA GLY A 147 5.10 20.27 6.71
C GLY A 147 3.66 19.78 6.86
N LEU A 148 3.44 18.52 7.25
CA LEU A 148 2.12 17.98 7.54
C LEU A 148 1.52 18.66 8.78
N VAL A 149 2.31 18.85 9.83
CA VAL A 149 1.88 19.56 11.05
C VAL A 149 1.51 21.01 10.72
N ILE A 150 2.40 21.75 10.06
CA ILE A 150 2.13 23.14 9.64
C ILE A 150 0.92 23.19 8.70
N GLY A 151 0.84 22.27 7.75
CA GLY A 151 -0.28 22.14 6.82
C GLY A 151 -1.60 21.88 7.53
N THR A 152 -1.63 21.01 8.55
CA THR A 152 -2.85 20.79 9.36
C THR A 152 -3.24 22.02 10.17
N VAL A 153 -2.28 22.73 10.76
CA VAL A 153 -2.54 23.97 11.50
C VAL A 153 -3.10 25.04 10.56
N VAL A 154 -2.43 25.30 9.43
CA VAL A 154 -2.88 26.24 8.41
C VAL A 154 -4.25 25.84 7.85
N LEU A 155 -4.48 24.55 7.59
CA LEU A 155 -5.77 24.04 7.14
C LEU A 155 -6.87 24.27 8.19
N VAL A 156 -6.60 24.07 9.48
CA VAL A 156 -7.56 24.35 10.56
C VAL A 156 -7.90 25.85 10.63
N PHE A 157 -6.91 26.72 10.48
CA PHE A 157 -7.13 28.17 10.45
C PHE A 157 -7.87 28.63 9.19
N LEU A 158 -7.51 28.11 8.02
CA LEU A 158 -8.17 28.42 6.75
C LEU A 158 -9.61 27.87 6.72
N LEU A 159 -9.83 26.62 7.13
CA LEU A 159 -11.17 26.05 7.22
C LEU A 159 -12.01 26.81 8.24
N GLY A 160 -11.44 27.19 9.38
CA GLY A 160 -12.12 28.03 10.38
C GLY A 160 -12.57 29.37 9.80
N GLY A 161 -11.68 30.10 9.14
CA GLY A 161 -11.99 31.40 8.53
C GLY A 161 -12.94 31.32 7.34
N VAL A 162 -12.76 30.34 6.45
CA VAL A 162 -13.63 30.12 5.29
C VAL A 162 -15.04 29.69 5.72
N LEU A 163 -15.16 28.82 6.73
CA LEU A 163 -16.46 28.43 7.27
C LEU A 163 -17.19 29.60 7.95
N GLU A 164 -16.46 30.49 8.63
CA GLU A 164 -17.04 31.71 9.21
C GLU A 164 -17.48 32.72 8.16
N ALA A 165 -16.73 32.88 7.06
CA ALA A 165 -17.08 33.77 5.95
C ALA A 165 -18.29 33.30 5.12
N ILE A 166 -18.48 31.99 5.00
CA ILE A 166 -19.61 31.39 4.25
C ILE A 166 -20.88 31.29 5.12
N ARG A 167 -20.74 31.27 6.45
CA ARG A 167 -21.85 31.19 7.41
C ARG A 167 -23.03 32.17 7.16
N PRO A 168 -22.82 33.47 6.85
CA PRO A 168 -23.92 34.39 6.59
C PRO A 168 -24.64 34.17 5.25
N HIS A 169 -24.04 33.43 4.31
CA HIS A 169 -24.62 33.19 2.98
C HIS A 169 -25.45 31.90 2.90
N LEU A 170 -25.56 31.14 4.00
CA LEU A 170 -26.20 29.84 4.01
C LEU A 170 -27.56 29.84 4.71
N PRO A 171 -28.59 29.21 4.11
CA PRO A 171 -29.94 29.21 4.66
C PRO A 171 -30.08 28.40 5.97
N LYS A 172 -29.22 27.39 6.21
CA LYS A 172 -29.19 26.60 7.46
C LYS A 172 -27.78 26.51 8.08
N PRO A 173 -27.30 27.55 8.79
CA PRO A 173 -25.94 27.61 9.32
C PRO A 173 -25.66 26.62 10.47
N GLN A 174 -26.68 25.97 11.03
CA GLN A 174 -26.54 24.97 12.09
C GLN A 174 -25.94 23.64 11.62
N ASN A 175 -26.11 23.28 10.34
CA ASN A 175 -25.65 21.99 9.77
C ASN A 175 -24.30 22.11 9.02
N LEU A 176 -23.66 23.27 9.11
CA LEU A 176 -22.45 23.62 8.35
C LEU A 176 -21.30 22.61 8.50
N GLY A 177 -21.04 22.16 9.73
CA GLY A 177 -19.97 21.19 9.98
C GLY A 177 -20.25 19.83 9.33
N ALA A 178 -21.48 19.33 9.45
CA ALA A 178 -21.90 18.06 8.83
C ALA A 178 -21.92 18.16 7.31
N GLY A 179 -22.43 19.27 6.75
CA GLY A 179 -22.44 19.51 5.30
C GLY A 179 -21.03 19.58 4.70
N ALA A 180 -20.10 20.27 5.36
CA ALA A 180 -18.70 20.34 4.93
C ALA A 180 -18.01 18.97 4.95
N LEU A 181 -18.29 18.14 5.96
CA LEU A 181 -17.74 16.78 6.05
C LEU A 181 -18.27 15.87 4.95
N LEU A 182 -19.58 15.90 4.66
CA LEU A 182 -20.17 15.13 3.55
C LEU A 182 -19.63 15.59 2.20
N LEU A 183 -19.44 16.90 2.00
CA LEU A 183 -18.86 17.45 0.78
C LEU A 183 -17.41 16.97 0.59
N PHE A 184 -16.60 17.04 1.65
CA PHE A 184 -15.21 16.54 1.61
C PHE A 184 -15.16 15.04 1.29
N MET A 185 -16.01 14.23 1.93
CA MET A 185 -16.11 12.80 1.66
C MET A 185 -16.52 12.53 0.21
N GLY A 186 -17.52 13.27 -0.28
CA GLY A 186 -18.02 13.19 -1.65
C GLY A 186 -16.93 13.50 -2.69
N LEU A 187 -16.13 14.55 -2.47
CA LEU A 187 -14.99 14.92 -3.31
C LEU A 187 -13.84 13.90 -3.25
N MET A 188 -13.54 13.34 -2.07
CA MET A 188 -12.54 12.29 -1.93
C MET A 188 -12.91 11.03 -2.71
N ILE A 189 -14.18 10.58 -2.60
CA ILE A 189 -14.69 9.43 -3.35
C ILE A 189 -14.67 9.72 -4.86
N LEU A 190 -15.05 10.94 -5.27
CA LEU A 190 -14.99 11.39 -6.67
C LEU A 190 -13.55 11.31 -7.22
N ARG A 191 -12.59 11.85 -6.48
CA ARG A 191 -11.16 11.80 -6.85
C ARG A 191 -10.67 10.36 -6.96
N MET A 192 -11.06 9.48 -6.04
CA MET A 192 -10.74 8.05 -6.14
C MET A 192 -11.34 7.41 -7.39
N ALA A 193 -12.58 7.72 -7.75
CA ALA A 193 -13.23 7.22 -8.97
C ALA A 193 -12.45 7.64 -10.23
N PHE A 194 -12.05 8.91 -10.31
CA PHE A 194 -11.22 9.40 -11.42
C PHE A 194 -9.85 8.73 -11.49
N VAL A 195 -9.18 8.56 -10.34
CA VAL A 195 -7.88 7.86 -10.29
C VAL A 195 -8.03 6.41 -10.78
N GLN A 196 -9.04 5.68 -10.31
CA GLN A 196 -9.27 4.31 -10.76
C GLN A 196 -9.60 4.22 -12.25
N LYS A 197 -10.44 5.13 -12.75
CA LYS A 197 -10.75 5.23 -14.18
C LYS A 197 -9.48 5.46 -15.00
N SER A 198 -8.66 6.43 -14.60
CA SER A 198 -7.41 6.75 -15.29
C SER A 198 -6.41 5.58 -15.26
N LEU A 199 -6.30 4.87 -14.14
CA LEU A 199 -5.43 3.69 -14.03
C LEU A 199 -5.89 2.57 -14.97
N ALA A 200 -7.19 2.32 -15.10
CA ALA A 200 -7.69 1.31 -16.03
C ALA A 200 -7.52 1.71 -17.51
N GLU A 201 -7.67 2.99 -17.84
CA GLU A 201 -7.37 3.52 -19.18
C GLU A 201 -5.87 3.45 -19.51
N GLN A 202 -4.99 3.59 -18.53
CA GLN A 202 -3.56 3.37 -18.71
C GLN A 202 -3.26 1.88 -18.86
N ALA A 203 -3.92 1.03 -18.08
CA ALA A 203 -3.72 -0.40 -18.13
C ALA A 203 -4.18 -1.05 -19.44
N SER A 204 -5.16 -0.47 -20.13
CA SER A 204 -5.52 -0.93 -21.48
C SER A 204 -4.40 -0.77 -22.50
N LYS A 205 -3.43 0.12 -22.23
CA LYS A 205 -2.24 0.36 -23.05
C LYS A 205 -1.02 -0.40 -22.56
N TRP A 206 -1.14 -1.17 -21.47
CA TRP A 206 -0.02 -1.93 -20.93
C TRP A 206 0.38 -3.09 -21.85
N PRO A 207 1.68 -3.39 -21.93
CA PRO A 207 2.18 -4.56 -22.62
C PRO A 207 1.61 -5.84 -21.99
N VAL A 208 1.47 -6.86 -22.83
CA VAL A 208 0.92 -8.17 -22.47
C VAL A 208 2.05 -9.18 -22.41
N ALA A 209 2.09 -9.96 -21.35
CA ALA A 209 2.97 -11.12 -21.20
C ALA A 209 2.14 -12.39 -21.03
N PRO A 210 2.56 -13.52 -21.62
CA PRO A 210 1.93 -14.81 -21.37
C PRO A 210 2.20 -15.25 -19.93
N GLY A 211 1.13 -15.56 -19.19
CA GLY A 211 1.18 -16.07 -17.82
C GLY A 211 0.47 -17.40 -17.66
N ARG A 212 0.60 -17.98 -16.47
CA ARG A 212 -0.06 -19.23 -16.06
C ARG A 212 -0.73 -19.05 -14.71
N ILE A 213 -1.92 -19.61 -14.57
CA ILE A 213 -2.63 -19.66 -13.29
C ILE A 213 -1.98 -20.73 -12.43
N ASP A 214 -1.41 -20.33 -11.29
CA ASP A 214 -0.77 -21.24 -10.35
C ASP A 214 -1.78 -21.86 -9.38
N SER A 215 -2.75 -21.06 -8.92
CA SER A 215 -3.86 -21.54 -8.09
C SER A 215 -5.11 -20.69 -8.30
N SER A 216 -6.27 -21.35 -8.31
CA SER A 216 -7.57 -20.70 -8.43
C SER A 216 -8.50 -21.27 -7.37
N GLY A 217 -8.76 -20.50 -6.31
CA GLY A 217 -9.52 -20.99 -5.17
C GLY A 217 -10.38 -19.94 -4.49
N LEU A 218 -11.35 -20.42 -3.71
CA LEU A 218 -12.11 -19.58 -2.78
C LEU A 218 -11.36 -19.54 -1.45
N GLN A 219 -10.88 -18.34 -1.08
CA GLN A 219 -10.34 -18.10 0.25
C GLN A 219 -11.48 -17.75 1.20
N ALA A 220 -11.65 -18.54 2.27
CA ALA A 220 -12.57 -18.23 3.35
C ALA A 220 -11.90 -17.24 4.33
N LEU A 221 -12.37 -16.01 4.34
CA LEU A 221 -12.01 -14.98 5.30
C LEU A 221 -12.92 -15.08 6.51
N ARG A 222 -12.34 -15.29 7.68
CA ARG A 222 -13.09 -15.31 8.93
C ARG A 222 -13.20 -13.88 9.44
N ASN A 223 -14.41 -13.33 9.46
CA ASN A 223 -14.63 -11.98 9.99
C ASN A 223 -15.07 -12.05 11.45
N TYR A 224 -14.43 -11.24 12.29
CA TYR A 224 -14.81 -11.06 13.68
C TYR A 224 -15.63 -9.78 13.77
N SER A 225 -16.92 -9.87 14.08
CA SER A 225 -17.71 -8.67 14.43
C SER A 225 -17.90 -8.64 15.94
N GLY A 226 -17.83 -7.44 16.52
CA GLY A 226 -17.93 -7.22 17.97
C GLY A 226 -19.22 -7.77 18.62
N HIS A 227 -20.23 -8.15 17.83
CA HIS A 227 -21.45 -8.83 18.28
C HIS A 227 -21.42 -10.33 17.96
N ARG A 228 -20.67 -11.12 18.74
CA ARG A 228 -20.84 -12.59 18.99
C ARG A 228 -21.25 -13.51 17.81
N ARG A 229 -20.93 -13.19 16.55
CA ARG A 229 -21.20 -14.09 15.41
C ARG A 229 -20.04 -14.08 14.43
N TRP A 230 -19.39 -15.23 14.32
CA TRP A 230 -18.40 -15.46 13.27
C TRP A 230 -19.12 -15.47 11.92
N SER A 231 -18.76 -14.55 11.03
CA SER A 231 -19.21 -14.58 9.63
C SER A 231 -18.04 -15.02 8.76
N THR A 232 -18.26 -16.05 7.95
CA THR A 232 -17.27 -16.49 6.96
C THR A 232 -17.61 -15.83 5.64
N VAL A 233 -16.69 -15.02 5.14
CA VAL A 233 -16.84 -14.33 3.85
C VAL A 233 -15.90 -15.00 2.86
N PHE A 234 -16.37 -15.29 1.65
CA PHE A 234 -15.54 -15.94 0.63
C PHE A 234 -15.01 -14.89 -0.35
N LYS A 235 -13.73 -15.00 -0.68
CA LYS A 235 -13.04 -14.18 -1.68
C LYS A 235 -12.44 -15.11 -2.74
N SER A 236 -12.65 -14.81 -4.02
CA SER A 236 -11.94 -15.51 -5.10
C SER A 236 -10.49 -15.05 -5.10
N ARG A 237 -9.56 -15.97 -4.87
CA ARG A 237 -8.12 -15.71 -4.97
C ARG A 237 -7.58 -16.49 -6.16
N ILE A 238 -7.12 -15.76 -7.16
CA ILE A 238 -6.53 -16.31 -8.38
C ILE A 238 -5.09 -15.83 -8.38
N VAL A 239 -4.16 -16.75 -8.18
CA VAL A 239 -2.72 -16.47 -8.21
C VAL A 239 -2.18 -16.91 -9.55
N TYR A 240 -1.46 -16.03 -10.23
CA TYR A 240 -0.86 -16.31 -11.52
C TYR A 240 0.59 -15.83 -11.56
N SER A 241 1.41 -16.57 -12.31
CA SER A 241 2.81 -16.26 -12.56
C SER A 241 3.02 -15.84 -14.02
N TYR A 242 3.96 -14.92 -14.23
CA TYR A 242 4.31 -14.41 -15.56
C TYR A 242 5.78 -14.05 -15.61
N GLY A 243 6.37 -14.16 -16.80
CA GLY A 243 7.78 -13.84 -17.06
C GLY A 243 7.92 -12.49 -17.74
N VAL A 244 8.73 -11.59 -17.17
CA VAL A 244 9.09 -10.30 -17.78
C VAL A 244 10.61 -10.15 -17.71
N ALA A 245 11.25 -9.88 -18.86
CA ALA A 245 12.70 -9.66 -18.95
C ALA A 245 13.57 -10.74 -18.26
N GLY A 246 13.18 -12.01 -18.37
CA GLY A 246 13.90 -13.14 -17.76
C GLY A 246 13.63 -13.35 -16.26
N GLN A 247 12.72 -12.58 -15.67
CA GLN A 247 12.36 -12.66 -14.27
C GLN A 247 10.91 -13.11 -14.08
N HIS A 248 10.68 -14.02 -13.13
CA HIS A 248 9.35 -14.50 -12.79
C HIS A 248 8.70 -13.63 -11.71
N TYR A 249 7.51 -13.12 -12.02
CA TYR A 249 6.67 -12.37 -11.10
C TYR A 249 5.38 -13.15 -10.83
N THR A 250 4.80 -12.93 -9.64
CA THR A 250 3.51 -13.51 -9.26
C THR A 250 2.56 -12.39 -8.82
N SER A 251 1.31 -12.46 -9.23
CA SER A 251 0.27 -11.51 -8.81
C SER A 251 -1.03 -12.25 -8.50
N ASP A 252 -1.84 -11.68 -7.63
CA ASP A 252 -3.17 -12.17 -7.29
C ASP A 252 -4.30 -11.19 -7.68
N ARG A 253 -3.94 -10.15 -8.42
CA ARG A 253 -4.86 -9.08 -8.82
C ARG A 253 -5.48 -9.37 -10.17
N VAL A 254 -6.80 -9.51 -10.19
CA VAL A 254 -7.56 -9.79 -11.42
C VAL A 254 -7.99 -8.51 -12.13
N THR A 255 -8.62 -7.57 -11.41
CA THR A 255 -9.12 -6.28 -11.93
C THR A 255 -8.63 -5.11 -11.07
N PHE A 256 -8.71 -3.88 -11.58
CA PHE A 256 -8.61 -2.69 -10.74
C PHE A 256 -9.91 -2.47 -9.94
N GLY A 257 -9.78 -1.96 -8.72
CA GLY A 257 -10.91 -1.61 -7.86
C GLY A 257 -11.20 -2.62 -6.75
N ALA A 258 -12.40 -2.52 -6.18
CA ALA A 258 -12.78 -3.30 -5.00
C ALA A 258 -12.87 -4.79 -5.34
N THR A 259 -12.13 -5.63 -4.60
CA THR A 259 -12.31 -7.07 -4.73
C THR A 259 -13.67 -7.47 -4.16
N VAL A 260 -14.51 -8.09 -5.00
CA VAL A 260 -15.83 -8.56 -4.60
C VAL A 260 -15.67 -9.60 -3.50
N THR A 261 -16.10 -9.23 -2.30
CA THR A 261 -16.05 -10.06 -1.10
C THR A 261 -17.50 -10.30 -0.71
N ALA A 262 -17.98 -11.54 -0.75
CA ALA A 262 -19.40 -11.83 -0.53
C ALA A 262 -19.61 -12.93 0.52
N LEU A 263 -20.69 -12.80 1.30
CA LEU A 263 -21.08 -13.78 2.32
C LEU A 263 -21.56 -15.10 1.71
N MET A 264 -22.04 -15.10 0.46
CA MET A 264 -22.42 -16.32 -0.25
C MET A 264 -21.33 -16.77 -1.22
N PRO A 265 -20.83 -18.02 -1.13
CA PRO A 265 -19.81 -18.54 -2.03
C PRO A 265 -20.26 -18.61 -3.49
N GLY A 266 -21.57 -18.78 -3.75
CA GLY A 266 -22.13 -18.85 -5.10
C GLY A 266 -21.89 -17.60 -5.96
N LEU A 267 -21.95 -16.40 -5.36
CA LEU A 267 -21.76 -15.12 -6.05
C LEU A 267 -20.28 -14.82 -6.39
N VAL A 268 -19.35 -15.50 -5.73
CA VAL A 268 -17.89 -15.31 -5.88
C VAL A 268 -17.26 -16.45 -6.69
N SER A 269 -17.88 -17.64 -6.65
CA SER A 269 -17.45 -18.83 -7.38
C SER A 269 -17.47 -18.66 -8.91
N GLY A 270 -18.33 -17.77 -9.44
CA GLY A 270 -18.42 -17.52 -10.88
C GLY A 270 -17.11 -17.01 -11.49
N GLN A 271 -16.35 -16.20 -10.75
CA GLN A 271 -15.05 -15.70 -11.22
C GLN A 271 -13.96 -16.77 -11.13
N ALA A 272 -13.95 -17.59 -10.08
CA ALA A 272 -13.01 -18.71 -9.96
C ALA A 272 -13.25 -19.80 -11.03
N ARG A 273 -14.50 -19.99 -11.48
CA ARG A 273 -14.83 -20.93 -12.57
C ARG A 273 -14.27 -20.52 -13.92
N SER A 274 -14.11 -19.22 -14.17
CA SER A 274 -13.57 -18.71 -15.45
C SER A 274 -12.06 -18.89 -15.58
N TYR A 275 -11.35 -19.07 -14.47
CA TYR A 275 -9.88 -19.15 -14.42
C TYR A 275 -9.48 -20.48 -13.77
N ALA A 276 -9.34 -21.54 -14.58
CA ALA A 276 -8.95 -22.87 -14.10
C ALA A 276 -7.44 -22.95 -13.81
N GLU A 277 -7.06 -23.73 -12.79
CA GLU A 277 -5.66 -23.99 -12.45
C GLU A 277 -4.88 -24.54 -13.64
N GLY A 278 -3.68 -23.99 -13.87
CA GLY A 278 -2.83 -24.36 -15.00
C GLY A 278 -3.24 -23.75 -16.34
N GLY A 279 -4.33 -22.99 -16.41
CA GLY A 279 -4.74 -22.25 -17.60
C GLY A 279 -3.72 -21.18 -18.00
N LYS A 280 -3.59 -20.95 -19.31
CA LYS A 280 -2.80 -19.82 -19.85
C LYS A 280 -3.66 -18.56 -19.83
N VAL A 281 -3.07 -17.45 -19.39
CA VAL A 281 -3.75 -16.15 -19.31
C VAL A 281 -2.84 -15.07 -19.86
N ASP A 282 -3.46 -14.06 -20.47
CA ASP A 282 -2.76 -12.86 -20.89
C ASP A 282 -2.69 -11.88 -19.70
N VAL A 283 -1.46 -11.55 -19.31
CA VAL A 283 -1.19 -10.70 -18.15
C VAL A 283 -0.76 -9.33 -18.63
N HIS A 284 -1.53 -8.31 -18.29
CA HIS A 284 -1.17 -6.92 -18.54
C HIS A 284 -0.31 -6.41 -17.38
N TYR A 285 0.93 -6.01 -17.66
CA TYR A 285 1.88 -5.56 -16.63
C TYR A 285 2.29 -4.11 -16.84
N ASP A 286 2.53 -3.38 -15.75
CA ASP A 286 3.06 -2.02 -15.81
C ASP A 286 4.54 -2.05 -16.25
N PRO A 287 4.92 -1.42 -17.37
CA PRO A 287 6.31 -1.43 -17.84
C PRO A 287 7.25 -0.67 -16.91
N ALA A 288 6.76 0.31 -16.15
CA ALA A 288 7.54 1.04 -15.16
C ALA A 288 7.69 0.23 -13.85
N ASN A 289 6.73 -0.65 -13.55
CA ASN A 289 6.78 -1.52 -12.39
C ASN A 289 6.23 -2.92 -12.70
N PRO A 290 7.06 -3.85 -13.19
CA PRO A 290 6.62 -5.18 -13.61
C PRO A 290 6.00 -6.03 -12.50
N ALA A 291 6.11 -5.65 -11.22
CA ALA A 291 5.44 -6.32 -10.12
C ALA A 291 3.94 -5.97 -10.01
N SER A 292 3.49 -4.92 -10.71
CA SER A 292 2.09 -4.54 -10.81
C SER A 292 1.50 -5.09 -12.11
N ALA A 293 0.64 -6.10 -11.98
CA ALA A 293 -0.06 -6.70 -13.12
C ALA A 293 -1.54 -6.95 -12.82
N VAL A 294 -2.33 -6.97 -13.89
CA VAL A 294 -3.75 -7.30 -13.88
C VAL A 294 -4.10 -8.23 -15.04
N LEU A 295 -5.15 -9.03 -14.87
CA LEU A 295 -5.70 -9.87 -15.94
C LEU A 295 -6.74 -9.12 -16.78
N GLU A 296 -7.55 -8.29 -16.13
CA GLU A 296 -8.62 -7.53 -16.76
C GLU A 296 -8.39 -6.04 -16.55
N CYS A 297 -8.22 -5.29 -17.63
CA CYS A 297 -8.07 -3.83 -17.64
C CYS A 297 -9.41 -3.09 -17.43
N SER A 298 -10.26 -3.60 -16.53
CA SER A 298 -11.56 -3.00 -16.19
C SER A 298 -11.63 -2.65 -14.71
N VAL A 299 -12.37 -1.58 -14.38
CA VAL A 299 -12.72 -1.23 -13.00
C VAL A 299 -14.10 -1.78 -12.70
N ARG A 300 -14.18 -2.85 -11.89
CA ARG A 300 -15.47 -3.34 -11.39
C ARG A 300 -15.99 -2.41 -10.30
N GLY A 301 -17.27 -2.06 -10.38
CA GLY A 301 -17.93 -1.23 -9.36
C GLY A 301 -17.64 0.28 -9.44
N LEU A 302 -17.06 0.77 -10.55
CA LEU A 302 -16.83 2.21 -10.73
C LEU A 302 -18.12 3.03 -10.59
N TRP A 303 -19.25 2.50 -11.09
CA TRP A 303 -20.57 3.13 -10.97
C TRP A 303 -21.01 3.35 -9.52
N LEU A 304 -20.67 2.45 -8.60
CA LEU A 304 -20.97 2.60 -7.17
C LEU A 304 -20.22 3.80 -6.57
N LEU A 305 -18.98 4.03 -6.98
CA LEU A 305 -18.22 5.20 -6.52
C LEU A 305 -18.86 6.51 -7.00
N TRP A 306 -19.36 6.54 -8.24
CA TRP A 306 -20.11 7.70 -8.76
C TRP A 306 -21.41 7.92 -7.99
N VAL A 307 -22.19 6.87 -7.74
CA VAL A 307 -23.46 6.96 -7.01
C VAL A 307 -23.23 7.38 -5.55
N CYS A 308 -22.26 6.79 -4.87
CA CYS A 308 -21.90 7.18 -3.51
C CYS A 308 -21.45 8.66 -3.47
N SER A 309 -20.56 9.07 -4.38
CA SER A 309 -20.12 10.47 -4.46
C SER A 309 -21.31 11.42 -4.66
N ALA A 310 -22.21 11.12 -5.59
CA ALA A 310 -23.42 11.91 -5.83
C ALA A 310 -24.33 11.97 -4.59
N ALA A 311 -24.51 10.85 -3.87
CA ALA A 311 -25.31 10.81 -2.64
C ALA A 311 -24.70 11.67 -1.52
N PHE A 312 -23.38 11.61 -1.32
CA PHE A 312 -22.68 12.43 -0.33
C PHE A 312 -22.74 13.93 -0.67
N LEU A 313 -22.56 14.29 -1.95
CA LEU A 313 -22.65 15.67 -2.42
C LEU A 313 -24.09 16.21 -2.35
N GLY A 314 -25.10 15.39 -2.71
CA GLY A 314 -26.51 15.74 -2.59
C GLY A 314 -26.95 15.90 -1.13
N GLY A 315 -26.50 15.01 -0.24
CA GLY A 315 -26.73 15.13 1.20
C GLY A 315 -26.09 16.38 1.80
N ALA A 316 -24.90 16.76 1.35
CA ALA A 316 -24.27 18.03 1.73
C ALA A 316 -25.12 19.23 1.31
N ALA A 317 -25.62 19.25 0.07
CA ALA A 317 -26.46 20.35 -0.44
C ALA A 317 -27.80 20.45 0.30
N TRP A 318 -28.44 19.32 0.60
CA TRP A 318 -29.70 19.27 1.36
C TRP A 318 -29.52 19.74 2.81
N LEU A 319 -28.46 19.30 3.49
CA LEU A 319 -28.19 19.72 4.87
C LEU A 319 -27.94 21.22 5.00
N VAL A 320 -27.28 21.79 3.99
CA VAL A 320 -26.96 23.22 3.92
C VAL A 320 -28.16 24.06 3.42
N GLY A 321 -29.16 23.41 2.81
CA GLY A 321 -30.45 24.01 2.43
C GLY A 321 -30.49 24.58 1.01
N PHE A 322 -29.61 24.12 0.12
CA PHE A 322 -29.63 24.49 -1.31
C PHE A 322 -30.63 23.67 -2.14
N ILE A 323 -31.11 22.55 -1.60
CA ILE A 323 -32.07 21.60 -2.19
C ILE A 323 -33.02 21.18 -1.08
#